data_AF-A0A7X2PUB0-F1
#
_entry.id   AF-A0A7X2PUB0-F1
#
_cell.length_a   1.000
_cell.length_b   1.000
_cell.length_c   1.000
_cell.angle_alpha   90.00
_cell.angle_beta   90.00
_cell.angle_gamma   90.00
#
_symmetry.space_group_name_H-M   'P 1'
#
loop_
_entity.id
_entity.type
_entity.pdbx_description
1 polymer ?
#
loop_
_entity_poly.entity_id
_entity_poly.type
_entity_poly.pdbx_seq_one_letter_code
_entity_poly.pdbx_strand_id
1 'polypeptide(L)'
;MQRLLGFVVLIVFAAQAVAQVGRPQPPAAQVEQSEATLKTNPNDSAARGALLNYYFRNSALNPAEAVPARRRHILWLIQNAPASELAGLPAATIDAVGHRLADPQGFKLASDAWRSQTAKPDTSAMVLANAARFFKLSDKEFTMSLLDRAHTLELDNKEISARLGDEYALAIMGATMVNQNGYPLAADPRLIQSAAAQQAREALTTSRNPYALAKAGYMLSWQGAVLYYSRKLAFDPSPLAESALLRAVSLAPGDREIAALMNEFREIQRQKAAAGVPPGVSPGAAPPPPATPGAPVRATAIPAPPAGPQVTADDLKKIAVGMKREELLKLGQPAGRVVMSDGGHLSETYQYSVAGQHLGRVRLTDGIVSSVEIP
;
A
#
# COMPACT_ATOMS: atom_id res chain seq x y z
N MET A 1 -2.06 41.42 3.60
CA MET A 1 -1.15 40.26 3.49
C MET A 1 -1.16 39.38 4.77
N GLN A 2 -2.33 39.07 5.32
CA GLN A 2 -2.48 38.20 6.51
C GLN A 2 -3.45 37.02 6.28
N ARG A 3 -3.87 36.79 5.02
CA ARG A 3 -4.79 35.71 4.64
C ARG A 3 -4.13 34.55 3.88
N LEU A 4 -2.82 34.60 3.66
CA LEU A 4 -2.06 33.52 3.00
C LEU A 4 -1.35 32.56 3.98
N LEU A 5 -1.33 32.86 5.28
CA LEU A 5 -0.64 32.01 6.28
C LEU A 5 -1.49 30.83 6.78
N GLY A 6 -2.79 30.77 6.45
CA GLY A 6 -3.69 29.70 6.88
C GLY A 6 -3.56 28.38 6.11
N PHE A 7 -2.87 28.38 4.97
CA PHE A 7 -2.78 27.21 4.09
C PHE A 7 -1.66 26.22 4.48
N VAL A 8 -0.75 26.63 5.37
CA VAL A 8 0.38 25.78 5.83
C VAL A 8 -0.04 24.85 6.97
N VAL A 9 -1.17 25.09 7.64
CA VAL A 9 -1.60 24.27 8.79
C VAL A 9 -2.41 23.02 8.37
N LEU A 10 -2.82 22.90 7.10
CA LEU A 10 -3.54 21.72 6.58
C LEU A 10 -2.70 20.78 5.69
N ILE A 11 -1.39 21.04 5.56
CA ILE A 11 -0.41 20.12 4.94
C ILE A 11 0.75 19.84 5.91
N VAL A 12 0.46 19.76 7.22
CA VAL A 12 1.37 19.19 8.22
C VAL A 12 0.60 18.22 9.10
N PHE A 13 0.10 17.15 8.50
CA PHE A 13 -0.09 15.86 9.20
C PHE A 13 0.25 14.71 8.23
N ALA A 14 1.45 14.80 7.67
CA ALA A 14 2.12 13.69 7.00
C ALA A 14 3.61 13.70 7.35
N ALA A 15 3.92 13.80 8.65
CA ALA A 15 5.19 13.38 9.24
C ALA A 15 5.17 13.66 10.75
N GLN A 16 4.27 13.03 11.50
CA GLN A 16 4.82 12.39 12.69
C GLN A 16 5.41 11.06 12.23
N ALA A 17 6.59 11.17 11.60
CA ALA A 17 7.63 10.27 12.02
C ALA A 17 7.80 10.56 13.51
N VAL A 18 7.01 9.87 14.35
CA VAL A 18 7.63 9.35 15.56
C VAL A 18 8.84 8.66 14.98
N ALA A 19 10.01 9.29 15.14
CA ALA A 19 11.25 8.56 15.07
C ALA A 19 11.01 7.44 16.08
N GLN A 20 10.56 6.30 15.58
CA GLN A 20 10.57 5.06 16.31
C GLN A 20 12.05 4.91 16.56
N VAL A 21 12.49 5.42 17.72
CA VAL A 21 13.81 5.19 18.26
C VAL A 21 14.01 3.70 18.03
N GLY A 22 14.87 3.37 17.07
CA GLY A 22 14.93 2.01 16.56
C GLY A 22 15.12 1.13 17.77
N ARG A 23 14.12 0.27 18.08
CA ARG A 23 14.28 -0.67 19.19
C ARG A 23 15.63 -1.35 18.96
N PRO A 24 16.51 -1.41 19.98
CA PRO A 24 17.82 -2.02 19.82
C PRO A 24 17.66 -3.36 19.11
N GLN A 25 18.41 -3.56 18.03
CA GLN A 25 18.34 -4.82 17.32
C GLN A 25 18.77 -5.95 18.27
N PRO A 26 18.06 -7.08 18.28
CA PRO A 26 18.52 -8.23 19.05
C PRO A 26 19.93 -8.62 18.58
N PRO A 27 20.88 -8.91 19.48
CA PRO A 27 22.20 -9.42 19.11
C PRO A 27 22.10 -10.67 18.24
N ALA A 28 23.07 -10.89 17.34
CA ALA A 28 23.08 -12.07 16.46
C ALA A 28 22.91 -13.40 17.22
N ALA A 29 23.56 -13.53 18.39
CA ALA A 29 23.43 -14.69 19.27
C ALA A 29 21.98 -14.94 19.73
N GLN A 30 21.19 -13.89 19.97
CA GLN A 30 19.79 -14.01 20.37
C GLN A 30 18.89 -14.47 19.21
N VAL A 31 19.22 -14.07 17.98
CA VAL A 31 18.53 -14.52 16.76
C VAL A 31 18.82 -16.01 16.53
N GLU A 32 20.09 -16.42 16.61
CA GLU A 32 20.48 -17.83 16.48
C GLU A 32 19.85 -18.70 17.57
N GLN A 33 19.82 -18.22 18.81
CA GLN A 33 19.15 -18.90 19.91
C GLN A 33 17.65 -19.05 19.64
N SER A 34 16.99 -18.00 19.15
CA SER A 34 15.55 -18.06 18.82
C SER A 34 15.28 -19.05 17.66
N GLU A 35 16.14 -19.07 16.63
CA GLU A 35 16.06 -20.05 15.54
C GLU A 35 16.29 -21.48 16.04
N ALA A 36 17.22 -21.67 16.99
CA ALA A 36 17.45 -22.97 17.63
C ALA A 36 16.24 -23.40 18.49
N THR A 37 15.68 -22.49 19.27
CA THR A 37 14.47 -22.74 20.07
C THR A 37 13.31 -23.20 19.20
N LEU A 38 13.09 -22.60 18.02
CA LEU A 38 11.99 -23.00 17.15
C LEU A 38 12.17 -24.37 16.50
N LYS A 39 13.39 -24.94 16.49
CA LYS A 39 13.61 -26.32 16.04
C LYS A 39 13.12 -27.35 17.06
N THR A 40 13.22 -27.04 18.35
CA THR A 40 12.82 -27.95 19.44
C THR A 40 11.44 -27.62 20.01
N ASN A 41 11.04 -26.35 19.94
CA ASN A 41 9.73 -25.83 20.34
C ASN A 41 9.11 -24.98 19.21
N PRO A 42 8.59 -25.61 18.14
CA PRO A 42 8.01 -24.88 17.03
C PRO A 42 6.77 -24.06 17.41
N ASN A 43 6.14 -24.29 18.56
CA ASN A 43 4.95 -23.55 18.97
C ASN A 43 5.28 -22.28 19.78
N ASP A 44 6.56 -21.95 19.97
CA ASP A 44 6.96 -20.71 20.63
C ASP A 44 6.61 -19.46 19.79
N SER A 45 5.43 -18.90 20.06
CA SER A 45 4.90 -17.73 19.37
C SER A 45 5.72 -16.47 19.64
N ALA A 46 6.33 -16.37 20.84
CA ALA A 46 7.16 -15.23 21.22
C ALA A 46 8.48 -15.24 20.43
N ALA A 47 9.16 -16.39 20.36
CA ALA A 47 10.38 -16.55 19.58
C ALA A 47 10.12 -16.29 18.08
N ARG A 48 9.03 -16.85 17.54
CA ARG A 48 8.67 -16.61 16.12
C ARG A 48 8.31 -15.15 15.85
N GLY A 49 7.56 -14.51 16.75
CA GLY A 49 7.21 -13.10 16.64
C GLY A 49 8.44 -12.18 16.70
N ALA A 50 9.42 -12.50 17.55
CA ALA A 50 10.69 -11.78 17.62
C ALA A 50 11.49 -11.91 16.30
N LEU A 51 11.60 -13.13 15.76
CA LEU A 51 12.31 -13.38 14.49
C LEU A 51 11.63 -12.69 13.30
N LEU A 52 10.30 -12.78 13.18
CA LEU A 52 9.57 -12.08 12.11
C LEU A 52 9.80 -10.57 12.16
N ASN A 53 9.73 -9.97 13.36
CA ASN A 53 10.02 -8.55 13.53
C ASN A 53 11.47 -8.19 13.20
N TYR A 54 12.43 -9.02 13.64
CA TYR A 54 13.84 -8.83 13.34
C TYR A 54 14.08 -8.76 11.83
N TYR A 55 13.65 -9.79 11.10
CA TYR A 55 13.87 -9.84 9.65
C TYR A 55 13.09 -8.76 8.90
N PHE A 56 11.86 -8.43 9.35
CA PHE A 56 11.01 -7.43 8.71
C PHE A 56 11.56 -6.00 8.87
N ARG A 57 12.00 -5.64 10.09
CA ARG A 57 12.40 -4.26 10.43
C ARG A 57 13.87 -3.97 10.18
N ASN A 58 14.74 -4.98 10.20
CA ASN A 58 16.18 -4.76 10.06
C ASN A 58 16.57 -4.56 8.59
N SER A 59 16.58 -3.29 8.15
CA SER A 59 16.96 -2.90 6.79
C SER A 59 18.42 -3.19 6.43
N ALA A 60 19.29 -3.39 7.43
CA ALA A 60 20.71 -3.70 7.21
C ALA A 60 20.95 -5.17 6.81
N LEU A 61 19.97 -6.06 7.02
CA LEU A 61 20.11 -7.47 6.62
C LEU A 61 20.14 -7.64 5.11
N ASN A 62 21.02 -8.54 4.66
CA ASN A 62 21.05 -9.02 3.29
C ASN A 62 19.69 -9.65 2.94
N PRO A 63 18.98 -9.16 1.90
CA PRO A 63 17.73 -9.76 1.43
C PRO A 63 17.85 -11.27 1.13
N ALA A 64 19.01 -11.72 0.64
CA ALA A 64 19.25 -13.14 0.35
C ALA A 64 19.17 -14.03 1.60
N GLU A 65 19.38 -13.48 2.79
CA GLU A 65 19.25 -14.18 4.07
C GLU A 65 17.86 -13.96 4.69
N ALA A 66 17.42 -12.70 4.72
CA ALA A 66 16.18 -12.31 5.39
C ALA A 66 14.92 -12.88 4.71
N VAL A 67 14.88 -12.88 3.37
CA VAL A 67 13.71 -13.35 2.61
C VAL A 67 13.41 -14.83 2.87
N PRO A 68 14.34 -15.79 2.66
CA PRO A 68 14.05 -17.20 2.88
C PRO A 68 13.75 -17.52 4.37
N ALA A 69 14.42 -16.85 5.31
CA ALA A 69 14.13 -17.03 6.74
C ALA A 69 12.72 -16.56 7.10
N ARG A 70 12.29 -15.38 6.62
CA ARG A 70 10.90 -14.90 6.80
C ARG A 70 9.89 -15.84 6.18
N ARG A 71 10.13 -16.26 4.93
CA ARG A 71 9.25 -17.17 4.20
C ARG A 71 8.96 -18.43 5.02
N ARG A 72 9.98 -19.05 5.62
CA ARG A 72 9.82 -20.24 6.47
C ARG A 72 8.88 -20.00 7.65
N HIS A 73 9.07 -18.91 8.39
CA HIS A 73 8.24 -18.59 9.56
C HIS A 73 6.80 -18.23 9.19
N ILE A 74 6.62 -17.51 8.08
CA ILE A 74 5.30 -17.15 7.56
C ILE A 74 4.53 -18.38 7.12
N LEU A 75 5.14 -19.24 6.29
CA LEU A 75 4.49 -20.48 5.84
C LEU A 75 4.14 -21.39 7.01
N TRP A 76 5.02 -21.49 8.03
CA TRP A 76 4.71 -22.24 9.24
C TRP A 76 3.46 -21.70 9.94
N LEU A 77 3.31 -20.38 10.09
CA LEU A 77 2.13 -19.79 10.71
C LEU A 77 0.86 -20.08 9.92
N ILE A 78 0.91 -19.92 8.60
CA ILE A 78 -0.25 -20.18 7.74
C ILE A 78 -0.67 -21.65 7.87
N GLN A 79 0.28 -22.58 7.93
CA GLN A 79 -0.02 -24.02 7.96
C GLN A 79 -0.46 -24.52 9.35
N ASN A 80 0.19 -24.05 10.41
CA ASN A 80 0.07 -24.65 11.75
C ASN A 80 -0.73 -23.79 12.75
N ALA A 81 -0.75 -22.47 12.55
CA ALA A 81 -1.42 -21.54 13.46
C ALA A 81 -2.12 -20.38 12.69
N PRO A 82 -2.98 -20.67 11.69
CA PRO A 82 -3.57 -19.66 10.82
C PRO A 82 -4.48 -18.66 11.55
N ALA A 83 -5.06 -19.09 12.68
CA ALA A 83 -5.90 -18.26 13.53
C ALA A 83 -5.11 -17.43 14.55
N SER A 84 -3.78 -17.57 14.63
CA SER A 84 -2.99 -16.79 15.57
C SER A 84 -2.97 -15.31 15.19
N GLU A 85 -2.97 -14.41 16.18
CA GLU A 85 -2.79 -12.97 15.94
C GLU A 85 -1.51 -12.69 15.16
N LEU A 86 -0.46 -13.49 15.39
CA LEU A 86 0.82 -13.35 14.73
C LEU A 86 0.72 -13.54 13.21
N ALA A 87 -0.13 -14.45 12.74
CA ALA A 87 -0.39 -14.67 11.32
C ALA A 87 -1.07 -13.45 10.64
N GLY A 88 -1.73 -12.60 11.43
CA GLY A 88 -2.39 -11.37 10.99
C GLY A 88 -1.53 -10.11 11.07
N LEU A 89 -0.24 -10.19 11.41
CA LEU A 89 0.63 -9.00 11.50
C LEU A 89 1.25 -8.63 10.14
N PRO A 90 1.60 -7.33 9.91
CA PRO A 90 2.38 -6.93 8.73
C PRO A 90 3.70 -7.70 8.57
N ALA A 91 4.35 -8.05 9.68
CA ALA A 91 5.61 -8.81 9.64
C ALA A 91 5.41 -10.25 9.12
N ALA A 92 4.17 -10.76 9.14
CA ALA A 92 3.80 -12.09 8.67
C ALA A 92 3.20 -12.10 7.25
N THR A 93 3.23 -10.98 6.52
CA THR A 93 2.86 -10.94 5.10
C THR A 93 4.09 -11.03 4.19
N ILE A 94 3.83 -11.45 2.95
CA ILE A 94 4.80 -11.48 1.86
C ILE A 94 4.17 -10.70 0.72
N ASP A 95 4.89 -9.75 0.14
CA ASP A 95 4.47 -9.11 -1.11
C ASP A 95 5.23 -9.76 -2.27
N ALA A 96 4.58 -9.90 -3.43
CA ALA A 96 5.23 -10.46 -4.61
C ALA A 96 6.32 -9.54 -5.17
N VAL A 97 6.13 -8.22 -5.10
CA VAL A 97 7.00 -7.20 -5.71
C VAL A 97 7.01 -5.92 -4.87
N GLY A 98 7.90 -4.97 -5.23
CA GLY A 98 7.79 -3.57 -4.80
C GLY A 98 8.68 -3.12 -3.65
N HIS A 99 9.40 -4.03 -2.98
CA HIS A 99 10.34 -3.66 -1.91
C HIS A 99 11.44 -4.71 -1.74
N ARG A 100 12.46 -4.40 -0.91
CA ARG A 100 13.65 -5.24 -0.70
C ARG A 100 13.37 -6.65 -0.17
N LEU A 101 12.22 -6.84 0.51
CA LEU A 101 11.81 -8.12 1.09
C LEU A 101 10.72 -8.79 0.25
N ALA A 102 10.44 -8.28 -0.95
CA ALA A 102 9.49 -8.89 -1.87
C ALA A 102 10.00 -10.26 -2.30
N ASP A 103 9.08 -11.21 -2.41
CA ASP A 103 9.39 -12.61 -2.62
C ASP A 103 8.31 -13.26 -3.48
N PRO A 104 8.44 -13.22 -4.82
CA PRO A 104 7.45 -13.77 -5.73
C PRO A 104 7.14 -15.25 -5.46
N GLN A 105 8.19 -16.05 -5.17
CA GLN A 105 8.04 -17.47 -4.88
C GLN A 105 7.33 -17.69 -3.54
N GLY A 106 7.76 -16.98 -2.50
CA GLY A 106 7.13 -17.05 -1.18
C GLY A 106 5.69 -16.57 -1.20
N PHE A 107 5.38 -15.53 -1.98
CA PHE A 107 4.03 -15.03 -2.18
C PHE A 107 3.14 -16.11 -2.77
N LYS A 108 3.58 -16.79 -3.83
CA LYS A 108 2.80 -17.88 -4.43
C LYS A 108 2.53 -19.00 -3.41
N LEU A 109 3.57 -19.46 -2.71
CA LEU A 109 3.44 -20.51 -1.69
C LEU A 109 2.48 -20.12 -0.56
N ALA A 110 2.59 -18.88 -0.05
CA ALA A 110 1.72 -18.37 1.00
C ALA A 110 0.29 -18.16 0.52
N SER A 111 0.10 -17.68 -0.71
CA SER A 111 -1.22 -17.56 -1.36
C SER A 111 -1.90 -18.93 -1.45
N ASP A 112 -1.19 -19.94 -1.97
CA ASP A 112 -1.73 -21.30 -2.11
C ASP A 112 -2.10 -21.88 -0.72
N ALA A 113 -1.25 -21.67 0.29
CA ALA A 113 -1.51 -22.11 1.66
C ALA A 113 -2.72 -21.41 2.30
N TRP A 114 -2.85 -20.09 2.14
CA TRP A 114 -4.02 -19.36 2.66
C TRP A 114 -5.31 -19.76 1.95
N ARG A 115 -5.30 -19.92 0.62
CA ARG A 115 -6.46 -20.41 -0.12
C ARG A 115 -6.88 -21.79 0.37
N SER A 116 -5.92 -22.69 0.61
CA SER A 116 -6.20 -24.00 1.21
C SER A 116 -6.81 -23.90 2.61
N GLN A 117 -6.29 -23.02 3.48
CA GLN A 117 -6.85 -22.83 4.83
C GLN A 117 -8.28 -22.30 4.79
N THR A 118 -8.56 -21.31 3.94
CA THR A 118 -9.89 -20.65 3.84
C THR A 118 -10.96 -21.46 3.11
N ALA A 119 -10.55 -22.52 2.39
CA ALA A 119 -11.45 -23.46 1.72
C ALA A 119 -11.98 -24.54 2.68
N LYS A 120 -11.45 -24.65 3.90
CA LYS A 120 -11.91 -25.65 4.87
C LYS A 120 -13.34 -25.33 5.36
N PRO A 121 -14.24 -26.32 5.51
CA PRO A 121 -15.62 -26.08 5.94
C PRO A 121 -15.74 -25.42 7.33
N ASP A 122 -14.80 -25.72 8.23
CA ASP A 122 -14.75 -25.28 9.62
C ASP A 122 -13.82 -24.07 9.85
N THR A 123 -13.52 -23.33 8.78
CA THR A 123 -12.65 -22.14 8.86
C THR A 123 -13.27 -21.09 9.79
N SER A 124 -12.51 -20.67 10.82
CA SER A 124 -12.93 -19.61 11.74
C SER A 124 -12.83 -18.21 11.13
N ALA A 125 -13.58 -17.26 11.68
CA ALA A 125 -13.57 -15.86 11.24
C ALA A 125 -12.15 -15.24 11.31
N MET A 126 -11.35 -15.61 12.31
CA MET A 126 -9.97 -15.15 12.44
C MET A 126 -9.06 -15.64 11.31
N VAL A 127 -9.21 -16.90 10.87
CA VAL A 127 -8.44 -17.42 9.71
C VAL A 127 -8.80 -16.66 8.44
N LEU A 128 -10.09 -16.40 8.22
CA LEU A 128 -10.58 -15.61 7.08
C LEU A 128 -10.04 -14.17 7.13
N ALA A 129 -10.06 -13.52 8.29
CA ALA A 129 -9.57 -12.16 8.48
C ALA A 129 -8.05 -12.03 8.29
N ASN A 130 -7.28 -13.03 8.73
CA ASN A 130 -5.83 -13.08 8.53
C ASN A 130 -5.48 -13.30 7.05
N ALA A 131 -6.17 -14.21 6.37
CA ALA A 131 -6.02 -14.41 4.93
C ALA A 131 -6.40 -13.16 4.13
N ALA A 132 -7.51 -12.50 4.48
CA ALA A 132 -7.92 -11.24 3.86
C ALA A 132 -6.83 -10.17 3.96
N ARG A 133 -6.14 -10.08 5.10
CA ARG A 133 -5.01 -9.16 5.25
C ARG A 133 -3.87 -9.45 4.27
N PHE A 134 -3.57 -10.72 4.02
CA PHE A 134 -2.54 -11.14 3.06
C PHE A 134 -2.91 -10.74 1.62
N PHE A 135 -4.19 -10.87 1.23
CA PHE A 135 -4.66 -10.58 -0.12
C PHE A 135 -5.05 -9.11 -0.37
N LYS A 136 -5.08 -8.28 0.68
CA LYS A 136 -5.54 -6.87 0.68
C LYS A 136 -5.19 -6.05 -0.57
N LEU A 137 -3.96 -6.15 -1.07
CA LEU A 137 -3.54 -5.42 -2.28
C LEU A 137 -3.48 -6.26 -3.54
N SER A 138 -3.35 -7.58 -3.42
CA SER A 138 -3.10 -8.49 -4.53
C SER A 138 -4.36 -9.10 -5.13
N ASP A 139 -5.42 -9.26 -4.33
CA ASP A 139 -6.70 -9.85 -4.75
C ASP A 139 -7.85 -9.27 -3.91
N LYS A 140 -8.44 -8.18 -4.41
CA LYS A 140 -9.44 -7.39 -3.69
C LYS A 140 -10.80 -8.09 -3.60
N GLU A 141 -11.21 -8.76 -4.69
CA GLU A 141 -12.46 -9.52 -4.73
C GLU A 141 -12.41 -10.67 -3.73
N PHE A 142 -11.30 -11.41 -3.71
CA PHE A 142 -11.13 -12.48 -2.73
C PHE A 142 -11.08 -11.94 -1.31
N THR A 143 -10.37 -10.84 -1.06
CA THR A 143 -10.31 -10.16 0.25
C THR A 143 -11.70 -9.80 0.76
N MET A 144 -12.53 -9.15 -0.06
CA MET A 144 -13.91 -8.79 0.31
C MET A 144 -14.73 -10.05 0.61
N SER A 145 -14.63 -11.08 -0.24
CA SER A 145 -15.37 -12.35 -0.02
C SER A 145 -15.00 -13.04 1.29
N LEU A 146 -13.73 -12.99 1.69
CA LEU A 146 -13.25 -13.56 2.96
C LEU A 146 -13.79 -12.77 4.16
N LEU A 147 -13.79 -11.43 4.08
CA LEU A 147 -14.29 -10.56 5.14
C LEU A 147 -15.81 -10.64 5.28
N ASP A 148 -16.56 -10.77 4.18
CA ASP A 148 -18.00 -11.03 4.20
C ASP A 148 -18.34 -12.36 4.87
N ARG A 149 -17.60 -13.43 4.54
CA ARG A 149 -17.72 -14.73 5.20
C ARG A 149 -17.37 -14.64 6.69
N ALA A 150 -16.31 -13.94 7.04
CA ALA A 150 -15.90 -13.75 8.44
C ALA A 150 -16.95 -12.99 9.25
N HIS A 151 -17.53 -11.94 8.66
CA HIS A 151 -18.62 -11.18 9.27
C HIS A 151 -19.88 -12.04 9.45
N THR A 152 -20.20 -12.91 8.50
CA THR A 152 -21.34 -13.84 8.62
C THR A 152 -21.17 -14.80 9.80
N LEU A 153 -19.93 -15.20 10.12
CA LEU A 153 -19.64 -16.05 11.29
C LEU A 153 -19.68 -15.27 12.60
N GLU A 154 -19.31 -14.00 12.59
CA GLU A 154 -19.24 -13.13 13.77
C GLU A 154 -19.90 -11.77 13.48
N LEU A 155 -21.23 -11.75 13.47
CA LEU A 155 -22.02 -10.57 13.06
C LEU A 155 -21.73 -9.32 13.91
N ASP A 156 -21.43 -9.51 15.20
CA ASP A 156 -21.16 -8.41 16.13
C ASP A 156 -19.69 -7.96 16.15
N ASN A 157 -18.82 -8.63 15.38
CA ASN A 157 -17.41 -8.27 15.32
C ASN A 157 -17.20 -6.99 14.48
N LYS A 158 -17.15 -5.87 15.19
CA LYS A 158 -16.90 -4.54 14.62
C LYS A 158 -15.56 -4.44 13.90
N GLU A 159 -14.53 -5.18 14.33
CA GLU A 159 -13.20 -5.13 13.70
C GLU A 159 -13.23 -5.75 12.30
N ILE A 160 -13.88 -6.90 12.13
CA ILE A 160 -14.05 -7.53 10.81
C ILE A 160 -14.85 -6.60 9.89
N SER A 161 -15.93 -6.03 10.42
CA SER A 161 -16.75 -5.05 9.70
C SER A 161 -15.95 -3.83 9.27
N ALA A 162 -15.08 -3.33 10.15
CA ALA A 162 -14.20 -2.20 9.85
C ALA A 162 -13.19 -2.52 8.75
N ARG A 163 -12.57 -3.71 8.79
CA ARG A 163 -11.64 -4.18 7.76
C ARG A 163 -12.33 -4.32 6.40
N LEU A 164 -13.58 -4.79 6.37
CA LEU A 164 -14.39 -4.86 5.16
C LEU A 164 -14.64 -3.45 4.57
N GLY A 165 -15.00 -2.49 5.43
CA GLY A 165 -15.16 -1.09 5.04
C GLY A 165 -13.88 -0.47 4.47
N ASP A 166 -12.75 -0.70 5.13
CA ASP A 166 -11.43 -0.25 4.64
C ASP A 166 -11.12 -0.86 3.25
N GLU A 167 -11.47 -2.13 3.01
CA GLU A 167 -11.25 -2.76 1.70
C GLU A 167 -12.18 -2.21 0.62
N TYR A 168 -13.44 -1.92 0.92
CA TYR A 168 -14.32 -1.20 -0.01
C TYR A 168 -13.71 0.13 -0.45
N ALA A 169 -13.20 0.91 0.50
CA ALA A 169 -12.54 2.18 0.20
C ALA A 169 -11.29 1.99 -0.66
N LEU A 170 -10.43 1.00 -0.37
CA LEU A 170 -9.23 0.71 -1.16
C LEU A 170 -9.55 0.27 -2.59
N ALA A 171 -10.57 -0.58 -2.77
CA ALA A 171 -11.03 -0.99 -4.09
C ALA A 171 -11.57 0.20 -4.89
N ILE A 172 -12.44 1.02 -4.27
CA ILE A 172 -13.00 2.24 -4.86
C ILE A 172 -11.91 3.23 -5.30
N MET A 173 -10.87 3.38 -4.48
CA MET A 173 -9.74 4.26 -4.78
C MET A 173 -8.78 3.67 -5.82
N GLY A 174 -8.88 2.38 -6.16
CA GLY A 174 -7.90 1.70 -7.00
C GLY A 174 -6.51 1.64 -6.36
N ALA A 175 -6.45 1.51 -5.03
CA ALA A 175 -5.21 1.59 -4.27
C ALA A 175 -4.25 0.43 -4.60
N THR A 176 -3.01 0.76 -4.94
CA THR A 176 -1.96 -0.22 -5.33
C THR A 176 -0.83 -0.34 -4.31
N MET A 177 -0.81 0.57 -3.32
CA MET A 177 0.23 0.60 -2.30
C MET A 177 -0.31 1.15 -0.99
N VAL A 178 0.05 0.51 0.12
CA VAL A 178 -0.19 1.05 1.47
C VAL A 178 1.11 1.11 2.27
N ASN A 179 1.21 2.03 3.22
CA ASN A 179 2.30 2.02 4.20
C ASN A 179 2.07 0.96 5.29
N GLN A 180 3.01 0.83 6.24
CA GLN A 180 2.94 -0.14 7.33
C GLN A 180 1.70 0.04 8.25
N ASN A 181 1.14 1.25 8.29
CA ASN A 181 -0.06 1.58 9.06
C ASN A 181 -1.34 1.41 8.24
N GLY A 182 -1.25 0.93 6.99
CA GLY A 182 -2.40 0.69 6.12
C GLY A 182 -2.87 1.90 5.31
N TYR A 183 -2.17 3.04 5.34
CA TYR A 183 -2.54 4.23 4.57
C TYR A 183 -2.17 4.05 3.10
N PRO A 184 -3.10 4.32 2.16
CA PRO A 184 -2.82 4.22 0.74
C PRO A 184 -1.86 5.33 0.32
N LEU A 185 -0.82 4.95 -0.43
CA LEU A 185 0.23 5.85 -0.91
C LEU A 185 0.15 6.12 -2.41
N ALA A 186 -0.50 5.21 -3.15
CA ALA A 186 -0.67 5.26 -4.60
C ALA A 186 -1.98 4.57 -5.00
N ALA A 187 -2.53 5.01 -6.14
CA ALA A 187 -3.67 4.42 -6.79
C ALA A 187 -3.44 4.36 -8.31
N ASP A 188 -4.07 3.39 -8.96
CA ASP A 188 -4.08 3.24 -10.41
C ASP A 188 -5.48 3.60 -10.95
N PRO A 189 -5.61 4.64 -11.80
CA PRO A 189 -6.88 5.03 -12.39
C PRO A 189 -7.60 3.89 -13.12
N ARG A 190 -6.85 2.92 -13.68
CA ARG A 190 -7.43 1.76 -14.36
C ARG A 190 -8.19 0.83 -13.41
N LEU A 191 -7.82 0.82 -12.14
CA LEU A 191 -8.45 -0.04 -11.13
C LEU A 191 -9.71 0.57 -10.52
N ILE A 192 -9.95 1.88 -10.69
CA ILE A 192 -11.15 2.56 -10.17
C ILE A 192 -12.45 2.03 -10.83
N GLN A 193 -12.32 1.41 -12.00
CA GLN A 193 -13.42 0.78 -12.74
C GLN A 193 -13.37 -0.77 -12.72
N SER A 194 -12.46 -1.36 -11.95
CA SER A 194 -12.34 -2.82 -11.82
C SER A 194 -13.61 -3.46 -11.24
N ALA A 195 -13.77 -4.77 -11.43
CA ALA A 195 -14.86 -5.54 -10.84
C ALA A 195 -14.92 -5.34 -9.31
N ALA A 196 -13.76 -5.39 -8.63
CA ALA A 196 -13.66 -5.09 -7.20
C ALA A 196 -14.18 -3.70 -6.83
N ALA A 197 -13.82 -2.67 -7.61
CA ALA A 197 -14.27 -1.30 -7.36
C ALA A 197 -15.79 -1.16 -7.59
N GLN A 198 -16.34 -1.83 -8.59
CA GLN A 198 -17.78 -1.86 -8.86
C GLN A 198 -18.53 -2.56 -7.73
N GLN A 199 -18.07 -3.75 -7.31
CA GLN A 199 -18.61 -4.49 -6.17
C GLN A 199 -18.59 -3.64 -4.89
N ALA A 200 -17.48 -2.96 -4.60
CA ALA A 200 -17.38 -2.10 -3.43
C ALA A 200 -18.36 -0.91 -3.49
N ARG A 201 -18.54 -0.27 -4.66
CA ARG A 201 -19.53 0.81 -4.83
C ARG A 201 -20.96 0.33 -4.62
N GLU A 202 -21.28 -0.86 -5.13
CA GLU A 202 -22.57 -1.50 -4.91
C GLU A 202 -22.77 -1.82 -3.43
N ALA A 203 -21.76 -2.35 -2.75
CA ALA A 203 -21.83 -2.64 -1.32
C ALA A 203 -22.10 -1.38 -0.48
N LEU A 204 -21.57 -0.21 -0.86
CA LEU A 204 -21.88 1.05 -0.17
C LEU A 204 -23.38 1.43 -0.22
N THR A 205 -24.13 0.92 -1.20
CA THR A 205 -25.57 1.24 -1.36
C THR A 205 -26.48 0.08 -0.93
N THR A 206 -25.98 -1.15 -0.91
CA THR A 206 -26.79 -2.34 -0.61
C THR A 206 -26.51 -2.95 0.76
N SER A 207 -25.29 -2.79 1.30
CA SER A 207 -24.91 -3.38 2.57
C SER A 207 -25.79 -2.90 3.73
N ARG A 208 -26.01 -3.82 4.67
CA ARG A 208 -26.69 -3.60 5.95
C ARG A 208 -25.72 -3.56 7.13
N ASN A 209 -24.42 -3.68 6.88
CA ASN A 209 -23.40 -3.60 7.92
C ASN A 209 -23.05 -2.11 8.16
N PRO A 210 -23.53 -1.49 9.26
CA PRO A 210 -23.34 -0.07 9.47
C PRO A 210 -21.87 0.28 9.77
N TYR A 211 -21.10 -0.63 10.35
CA TYR A 211 -19.68 -0.43 10.64
C TYR A 211 -18.82 -0.45 9.37
N ALA A 212 -19.10 -1.38 8.43
CA ALA A 212 -18.41 -1.40 7.15
C ALA A 212 -18.66 -0.11 6.36
N LEU A 213 -19.91 0.36 6.33
CA LEU A 213 -20.27 1.63 5.68
C LEU A 213 -19.59 2.83 6.35
N ALA A 214 -19.60 2.90 7.68
CA ALA A 214 -18.99 4.00 8.42
C ALA A 214 -17.48 4.07 8.18
N LYS A 215 -16.81 2.91 8.20
CA LYS A 215 -15.36 2.82 8.02
C LYS A 215 -14.93 3.10 6.58
N ALA A 216 -15.68 2.60 5.60
CA ALA A 216 -15.47 2.95 4.19
C ALA A 216 -15.60 4.46 3.97
N GLY A 217 -16.68 5.06 4.49
CA GLY A 217 -16.93 6.49 4.35
C GLY A 217 -15.86 7.34 5.05
N TYR A 218 -15.44 6.97 6.26
CA TYR A 218 -14.35 7.63 6.96
C TYR A 218 -13.03 7.57 6.17
N MET A 219 -12.64 6.40 5.68
CA MET A 219 -11.40 6.24 4.91
C MET A 219 -11.43 7.03 3.60
N LEU A 220 -12.56 7.02 2.87
CA LEU A 220 -12.75 7.84 1.68
C LEU A 220 -12.67 9.34 1.98
N SER A 221 -13.22 9.77 3.12
CA SER A 221 -13.22 11.19 3.50
C SER A 221 -11.85 11.76 3.80
N TRP A 222 -10.99 10.97 4.45
CA TRP A 222 -9.71 11.45 4.93
C TRP A 222 -8.59 11.00 4.00
N GLN A 223 -8.38 9.69 3.86
CA GLN A 223 -7.28 9.15 3.07
C GLN A 223 -7.55 9.32 1.57
N GLY A 224 -8.79 9.14 1.13
CA GLY A 224 -9.18 9.45 -0.24
C GLY A 224 -8.99 10.92 -0.59
N ALA A 225 -9.38 11.83 0.31
CA ALA A 225 -9.14 13.27 0.11
C ALA A 225 -7.64 13.60 0.01
N VAL A 226 -6.80 13.00 0.86
CA VAL A 226 -5.33 13.17 0.77
C VAL A 226 -4.81 12.75 -0.59
N LEU A 227 -5.23 11.59 -1.11
CA LEU A 227 -4.83 11.15 -2.46
C LEU A 227 -5.36 12.08 -3.54
N TYR A 228 -6.59 12.54 -3.43
CA TYR A 228 -7.21 13.45 -4.41
C TYR A 228 -6.47 14.79 -4.49
N TYR A 229 -6.23 15.47 -3.37
CA TYR A 229 -5.51 16.74 -3.36
C TYR A 229 -4.03 16.59 -3.72
N SER A 230 -3.46 15.40 -3.48
CA SER A 230 -2.11 15.05 -3.96
C SER A 230 -2.07 14.64 -5.44
N ARG A 231 -3.19 14.74 -6.17
CA ARG A 231 -3.35 14.33 -7.59
C ARG A 231 -3.03 12.86 -7.86
N LYS A 232 -3.20 12.01 -6.84
CA LYS A 232 -3.03 10.56 -6.91
C LYS A 232 -4.33 9.79 -7.06
N LEU A 233 -5.49 10.46 -6.87
CA LEU A 233 -6.81 9.90 -7.10
C LEU A 233 -7.54 10.74 -8.16
N ALA A 234 -8.18 10.07 -9.12
CA ALA A 234 -8.77 10.70 -10.30
C ALA A 234 -10.15 11.36 -10.05
N PHE A 235 -10.74 11.17 -8.87
CA PHE A 235 -12.08 11.69 -8.53
C PHE A 235 -12.12 12.17 -7.08
N ASP A 236 -13.03 13.11 -6.77
CA ASP A 236 -13.31 13.54 -5.40
C ASP A 236 -14.12 12.46 -4.67
N PRO A 237 -13.58 11.84 -3.61
CA PRO A 237 -14.29 10.80 -2.87
C PRO A 237 -15.29 11.34 -1.85
N SER A 238 -15.35 12.65 -1.62
CA SER A 238 -16.16 13.27 -0.56
C SER A 238 -17.66 12.95 -0.67
N PRO A 239 -18.31 12.99 -1.85
CA PRO A 239 -19.73 12.65 -1.97
C PRO A 239 -20.03 11.18 -1.62
N LEU A 240 -19.12 10.27 -1.98
CA LEU A 240 -19.27 8.85 -1.64
C LEU A 240 -19.07 8.62 -0.15
N ALA A 241 -18.10 9.31 0.45
CA ALA A 241 -17.86 9.28 1.88
C ALA A 241 -19.09 9.71 2.67
N GLU A 242 -19.71 10.84 2.28
CA GLU A 242 -20.91 11.37 2.91
C GLU A 242 -22.08 10.39 2.81
N SER A 243 -22.34 9.86 1.61
CA SER A 243 -23.43 8.91 1.37
C SER A 243 -23.28 7.64 2.23
N ALA A 244 -22.07 7.07 2.28
CA ALA A 244 -21.79 5.89 3.10
C ALA A 244 -21.97 6.16 4.60
N LEU A 245 -21.46 7.29 5.10
CA LEU A 245 -21.61 7.66 6.51
C LEU A 245 -23.07 7.97 6.89
N LEU A 246 -23.83 8.65 6.03
CA LEU A 246 -25.25 8.92 6.27
C LEU A 246 -26.06 7.63 6.36
N ARG A 247 -25.77 6.66 5.48
CA ARG A 247 -26.38 5.34 5.52
C ARG A 247 -25.98 4.54 6.76
N ALA A 248 -24.72 4.63 7.18
CA ALA A 248 -24.28 3.99 8.42
C ALA A 248 -25.05 4.52 9.65
N VAL A 249 -25.22 5.85 9.74
CA VAL A 249 -25.98 6.51 10.81
C VAL A 249 -27.46 6.11 10.77
N SER A 250 -28.06 5.96 9.58
CA SER A 250 -29.47 5.57 9.48
C SER A 250 -29.73 4.11 9.85
N LEU A 251 -28.76 3.22 9.64
CA LEU A 251 -28.84 1.80 10.00
C LEU A 251 -28.57 1.55 11.50
N ALA A 252 -27.80 2.42 12.15
CA ALA A 252 -27.48 2.30 13.57
C ALA A 252 -27.68 3.65 14.31
N PRO A 253 -28.92 4.15 14.37
CA PRO A 253 -29.22 5.41 15.03
C PRO A 253 -28.91 5.29 16.54
N GLY A 254 -27.98 6.11 17.03
CA GLY A 254 -27.56 6.12 18.44
C GLY A 254 -26.24 5.40 18.72
N ASP A 255 -25.65 4.75 17.72
CA ASP A 255 -24.30 4.21 17.87
C ASP A 255 -23.27 5.35 17.95
N ARG A 256 -22.57 5.43 19.10
CA ARG A 256 -21.63 6.52 19.40
C ARG A 256 -20.40 6.51 18.49
N GLU A 257 -19.91 5.34 18.11
CA GLU A 257 -18.71 5.22 17.27
C GLU A 257 -19.02 5.67 15.85
N ILE A 258 -20.16 5.24 15.29
CA ILE A 258 -20.61 5.66 13.96
C ILE A 258 -20.92 7.16 13.94
N ALA A 259 -21.56 7.68 14.98
CA ALA A 259 -21.82 9.11 15.11
C ALA A 259 -20.51 9.93 15.18
N ALA A 260 -19.48 9.42 15.87
CA ALA A 260 -18.17 10.07 15.94
C ALA A 260 -17.52 10.18 14.55
N LEU A 261 -17.53 9.10 13.75
CA LEU A 261 -16.98 9.11 12.39
C LEU A 261 -17.70 10.10 11.46
N MET A 262 -19.03 10.22 11.59
CA MET A 262 -19.81 11.24 10.87
C MET A 262 -19.44 12.67 11.31
N ASN A 263 -19.24 12.88 12.61
CA ASN A 263 -18.84 14.20 13.13
C ASN A 263 -17.44 14.60 12.66
N GLU A 264 -16.50 13.65 12.63
CA GLU A 264 -15.16 13.86 12.06
C GLU A 264 -15.24 14.23 10.57
N PHE A 265 -16.06 13.53 9.78
CA PHE A 265 -16.31 13.89 8.38
C PHE A 265 -16.81 15.34 8.25
N ARG A 266 -17.84 15.71 9.02
CA ARG A 266 -18.41 17.07 9.00
C ARG A 266 -17.36 18.11 9.39
N GLU A 267 -16.51 17.81 10.36
CA GLU A 267 -15.42 18.70 10.75
C GLU A 267 -14.41 18.90 9.60
N ILE A 268 -14.01 17.82 8.93
CA ILE A 268 -13.15 17.89 7.74
C ILE A 268 -13.79 18.77 6.66
N GLN A 269 -15.11 18.63 6.41
CA GLN A 269 -15.80 19.47 5.42
C GLN A 269 -15.89 20.95 5.85
N ARG A 270 -16.16 21.24 7.12
CA ARG A 270 -16.15 22.62 7.65
C ARG A 270 -14.79 23.29 7.48
N GLN A 271 -13.71 22.57 7.79
CA GLN A 271 -12.35 23.07 7.62
C GLN A 271 -12.02 23.36 6.15
N LYS A 272 -12.42 22.48 5.23
CA LYS A 272 -12.26 22.69 3.77
C LYS A 272 -13.02 23.93 3.30
N ALA A 273 -14.27 24.08 3.72
CA ALA A 273 -15.10 25.24 3.37
C ALA A 273 -14.50 26.55 3.90
N ALA A 274 -14.03 26.56 5.16
CA ALA A 274 -13.34 27.71 5.76
C ALA A 274 -12.03 28.06 5.04
N ALA A 275 -11.34 27.06 4.48
CA ALA A 275 -10.14 27.25 3.66
C ALA A 275 -10.44 27.70 2.21
N GLY A 276 -11.72 27.89 1.85
CA GLY A 276 -12.12 28.31 0.50
C GLY A 276 -11.94 27.23 -0.56
N VAL A 277 -11.92 25.95 -0.17
CA VAL A 277 -11.91 24.80 -1.10
C VAL A 277 -13.35 24.42 -1.40
N PRO A 278 -13.92 24.80 -2.56
CA PRO A 278 -15.28 24.42 -2.92
C PRO A 278 -15.41 22.89 -3.07
N PRO A 279 -16.56 22.31 -2.66
CA PRO A 279 -16.83 20.88 -2.84
C PRO A 279 -16.87 20.51 -4.32
N GLY A 280 -16.23 19.40 -4.71
CA GLY A 280 -16.24 18.90 -6.08
C GLY A 280 -15.31 19.63 -7.08
N VAL A 281 -14.48 20.58 -6.64
CA VAL A 281 -13.52 21.24 -7.53
C VAL A 281 -12.20 20.46 -7.56
N SER A 282 -11.89 19.90 -8.73
CA SER A 282 -10.54 19.39 -9.05
C SER A 282 -9.50 20.46 -8.73
N PRO A 283 -8.38 20.13 -8.03
CA PRO A 283 -7.32 21.09 -7.78
C PRO A 283 -6.84 21.61 -9.13
N GLY A 284 -7.24 22.85 -9.44
CA GLY A 284 -7.25 23.41 -10.78
C GLY A 284 -5.92 23.24 -11.52
N ALA A 285 -6.03 23.12 -12.83
CA ALA A 285 -4.95 23.33 -13.79
C ALA A 285 -4.48 24.79 -13.78
N ALA A 286 -3.99 25.26 -12.63
CA ALA A 286 -3.22 26.49 -12.58
C ALA A 286 -1.84 26.19 -13.18
N PRO A 287 -1.42 26.87 -14.26
CA PRO A 287 -0.02 26.85 -14.65
C PRO A 287 0.81 27.39 -13.47
N PRO A 288 2.04 26.91 -13.27
CA PRO A 288 2.89 27.44 -12.22
C PRO A 288 2.97 28.97 -12.37
N PRO A 289 2.82 29.75 -11.29
CA PRO A 289 2.99 31.19 -11.38
C PRO A 289 4.39 31.50 -11.93
N PRO A 290 4.53 32.50 -12.81
CA PRO A 290 5.84 32.88 -13.32
C PRO A 290 6.72 33.28 -12.13
N ALA A 291 7.86 32.59 -12.01
CA ALA A 291 8.82 32.85 -10.96
C ALA A 291 9.28 34.31 -11.04
N THR A 292 8.87 35.12 -10.06
CA THR A 292 9.43 36.45 -9.87
C THR A 292 10.77 36.30 -9.14
N PRO A 293 11.86 36.94 -9.59
CA PRO A 293 13.17 36.76 -8.97
C PRO A 293 13.21 37.46 -7.61
N GLY A 294 13.17 36.69 -6.53
CA GLY A 294 13.40 37.16 -5.16
C GLY A 294 14.84 36.85 -4.71
N ALA A 295 15.50 37.85 -4.17
CA ALA A 295 16.90 37.91 -3.75
C ALA A 295 17.35 36.78 -2.78
N PRO A 296 18.66 36.49 -2.68
CA PRO A 296 19.19 35.20 -2.27
C PRO A 296 19.18 35.03 -0.74
N VAL A 297 18.52 33.98 -0.26
CA VAL A 297 18.81 33.44 1.07
C VAL A 297 20.03 32.54 0.93
N ARG A 298 21.12 32.94 1.57
CA ARG A 298 22.39 32.21 1.60
C ARG A 298 22.23 30.92 2.41
N ALA A 299 21.78 29.86 1.75
CA ALA A 299 21.87 28.50 2.29
C ALA A 299 23.33 28.04 2.16
N THR A 300 23.96 27.71 3.28
CA THR A 300 25.20 26.94 3.30
C THR A 300 24.96 25.61 2.60
N ALA A 301 25.54 25.47 1.41
CA ALA A 301 25.44 24.27 0.60
C ALA A 301 26.06 23.08 1.34
N ILE A 302 25.23 22.10 1.67
CA ILE A 302 25.70 20.72 1.77
C ILE A 302 26.00 20.32 0.32
N PRO A 303 27.23 19.89 -0.03
CA PRO A 303 27.53 19.45 -1.38
C PRO A 303 26.61 18.27 -1.71
N ALA A 304 25.83 18.42 -2.78
CA ALA A 304 25.03 17.34 -3.32
C ALA A 304 25.97 16.15 -3.60
N PRO A 305 25.59 14.91 -3.22
CA PRO A 305 26.33 13.75 -3.67
C PRO A 305 26.39 13.77 -5.20
N PRO A 306 27.54 13.44 -5.81
CA PRO A 306 27.71 13.50 -7.25
C PRO A 306 26.60 12.69 -7.92
N ALA A 307 25.90 13.32 -8.87
CA ALA A 307 24.91 12.64 -9.68
C ALA A 307 25.57 11.42 -10.32
N GLY A 308 25.01 10.23 -10.06
CA GLY A 308 25.42 9.04 -10.79
C GLY A 308 25.28 9.25 -12.31
N PRO A 309 25.95 8.44 -13.13
CA PRO A 309 25.93 8.59 -14.58
C PRO A 309 24.50 8.71 -15.10
N GLN A 310 24.19 9.85 -15.71
CA GLN A 310 22.88 10.12 -16.31
C GLN A 310 22.87 9.50 -17.71
N VAL A 311 21.90 8.62 -17.97
CA VAL A 311 21.72 8.00 -19.29
C VAL A 311 21.40 9.07 -20.32
N THR A 312 22.18 9.14 -21.40
CA THR A 312 21.92 10.06 -22.52
C THR A 312 21.10 9.38 -23.62
N ALA A 313 20.53 10.17 -24.54
CA ALA A 313 19.85 9.63 -25.72
C ALA A 313 20.79 8.76 -26.58
N ASP A 314 22.08 9.10 -26.65
CA ASP A 314 23.06 8.32 -27.40
C ASP A 314 23.43 7.01 -26.70
N ASP A 315 23.25 6.91 -25.37
CA ASP A 315 23.41 5.65 -24.65
C ASP A 315 22.24 4.70 -24.90
N LEU A 316 21.02 5.22 -25.07
CA LEU A 316 19.87 4.39 -25.44
C LEU A 316 20.01 3.79 -26.84
N LYS A 317 20.63 4.52 -27.78
CA LYS A 317 20.92 4.01 -29.14
C LYS A 317 21.91 2.84 -29.15
N LYS A 318 22.70 2.67 -28.08
CA LYS A 318 23.66 1.55 -27.94
C LYS A 318 23.00 0.29 -27.37
N ILE A 319 21.75 0.38 -26.92
CA ILE A 319 21.03 -0.78 -26.38
C ILE A 319 20.56 -1.65 -27.55
N ALA A 320 21.03 -2.89 -27.56
CA ALA A 320 20.60 -3.89 -28.52
C ALA A 320 19.57 -4.85 -27.91
N VAL A 321 18.65 -5.34 -28.75
CA VAL A 321 17.82 -6.50 -28.42
C VAL A 321 18.75 -7.68 -28.07
N GLY A 322 18.48 -8.36 -26.95
CA GLY A 322 19.34 -9.41 -26.41
C GLY A 322 20.28 -8.97 -25.28
N MET A 323 20.41 -7.67 -25.01
CA MET A 323 21.20 -7.17 -23.88
C MET A 323 20.59 -7.61 -22.54
N LYS A 324 21.43 -8.03 -21.57
CA LYS A 324 20.96 -8.46 -20.25
C LYS A 324 20.61 -7.26 -19.36
N ARG A 325 19.66 -7.43 -18.44
CA ARG A 325 19.22 -6.41 -17.47
C ARG A 325 20.39 -5.78 -16.73
N GLU A 326 21.36 -6.58 -16.30
CA GLU A 326 22.53 -6.12 -15.55
C GLU A 326 23.41 -5.17 -16.38
N GLU A 327 23.56 -5.44 -17.67
CA GLU A 327 24.32 -4.59 -18.60
C GLU A 327 23.56 -3.29 -18.90
N LEU A 328 22.25 -3.39 -19.08
CA LEU A 328 21.37 -2.23 -19.25
C LEU A 328 21.44 -1.27 -18.05
N LEU A 329 21.45 -1.80 -16.82
CA LEU A 329 21.51 -1.00 -15.59
C LEU A 329 22.89 -0.36 -15.34
N LYS A 330 23.95 -0.81 -16.03
CA LYS A 330 25.27 -0.14 -15.98
C LYS A 330 25.28 1.19 -16.73
N LEU A 331 24.38 1.37 -17.71
CA LEU A 331 24.23 2.64 -18.43
C LEU A 331 23.65 3.72 -17.51
N GLY A 332 22.77 3.31 -16.59
CA GLY A 332 22.19 4.15 -15.55
C GLY A 332 20.80 3.65 -15.12
N GLN A 333 20.30 4.19 -14.01
CA GLN A 333 19.00 3.82 -13.47
C GLN A 333 17.86 4.45 -14.30
N PRO A 334 16.80 3.69 -14.64
CA PRO A 334 15.66 4.26 -15.33
C PRO A 334 14.86 5.20 -14.42
N ALA A 335 14.26 6.22 -15.01
CA ALA A 335 13.39 7.17 -14.31
C ALA A 335 12.04 6.55 -13.90
N GLY A 336 11.60 5.51 -14.61
CA GLY A 336 10.42 4.72 -14.27
C GLY A 336 10.60 3.26 -14.64
N ARG A 337 10.01 2.35 -13.85
CA ARG A 337 10.03 0.91 -14.10
C ARG A 337 8.66 0.32 -13.85
N VAL A 338 8.13 -0.37 -14.85
CA VAL A 338 6.91 -1.18 -14.76
C VAL A 338 7.32 -2.64 -14.87
N VAL A 339 6.74 -3.50 -14.05
CA VAL A 339 6.99 -4.95 -14.05
C VAL A 339 5.64 -5.66 -14.14
N MET A 340 5.54 -6.61 -15.06
CA MET A 340 4.34 -7.40 -15.34
C MET A 340 4.76 -8.87 -15.50
N SER A 341 3.90 -9.79 -15.06
CA SER A 341 4.05 -11.22 -15.34
C SER A 341 3.00 -11.61 -16.36
N ASP A 342 3.41 -12.17 -17.50
CA ASP A 342 2.50 -12.62 -18.57
C ASP A 342 2.93 -14.00 -19.06
N GLY A 343 2.01 -14.98 -19.03
CA GLY A 343 2.26 -16.33 -19.53
C GLY A 343 3.44 -17.09 -18.89
N GLY A 344 3.85 -16.75 -17.67
CA GLY A 344 5.01 -17.34 -16.99
C GLY A 344 6.34 -16.65 -17.30
N HIS A 345 6.33 -15.58 -18.10
CA HIS A 345 7.47 -14.73 -18.40
C HIS A 345 7.39 -13.40 -17.65
N LEU A 346 8.52 -12.90 -17.19
CA LEU A 346 8.64 -11.61 -16.52
C LEU A 346 8.87 -10.51 -17.55
N SER A 347 7.85 -9.71 -17.84
CA SER A 347 7.99 -8.51 -18.68
C SER A 347 8.30 -7.29 -17.82
N GLU A 348 9.27 -6.49 -18.25
CA GLU A 348 9.59 -5.21 -17.62
C GLU A 348 9.61 -4.11 -18.66
N THR A 349 9.36 -2.89 -18.22
CA THR A 349 9.43 -1.72 -19.08
C THR A 349 10.14 -0.61 -18.31
N TYR A 350 11.31 -0.25 -18.80
CA TYR A 350 12.15 0.82 -18.25
C TYR A 350 11.89 2.08 -19.06
N GLN A 351 11.69 3.19 -18.36
CA GLN A 351 11.50 4.50 -18.96
C GLN A 351 12.69 5.37 -18.56
N TYR A 352 13.34 5.96 -19.56
CA TYR A 352 14.46 6.88 -19.34
C TYR A 352 14.00 8.31 -19.65
N SER A 353 14.34 9.24 -18.75
CA SER A 353 14.06 10.66 -18.91
C SER A 353 15.13 11.50 -18.22
N VAL A 354 15.51 12.63 -18.82
CA VAL A 354 16.45 13.59 -18.24
C VAL A 354 15.77 14.96 -18.18
N ALA A 355 15.85 15.63 -17.04
CA ALA A 355 15.21 16.94 -16.80
C ALA A 355 13.72 17.00 -17.19
N GLY A 356 12.99 15.88 -17.04
CA GLY A 356 11.57 15.76 -17.41
C GLY A 356 11.31 15.46 -18.89
N GLN A 357 12.34 15.45 -19.74
CA GLN A 357 12.22 15.06 -21.15
C GLN A 357 12.35 13.54 -21.31
N HIS A 358 11.39 12.92 -21.97
CA HIS A 358 11.42 11.49 -22.27
C HIS A 358 12.52 11.18 -23.30
N LEU A 359 13.43 10.26 -22.95
CA LEU A 359 14.52 9.83 -23.82
C LEU A 359 14.23 8.53 -24.56
N GLY A 360 13.39 7.67 -23.99
CA GLY A 360 13.00 6.40 -24.60
C GLY A 360 12.55 5.35 -23.58
N ARG A 361 12.13 4.22 -24.11
CA ARG A 361 11.60 3.08 -23.37
C ARG A 361 12.32 1.81 -23.79
N VAL A 362 12.66 0.98 -22.81
CA VAL A 362 13.29 -0.32 -23.04
C VAL A 362 12.40 -1.40 -22.42
N ARG A 363 11.98 -2.37 -23.22
CA ARG A 363 11.21 -3.52 -22.73
C ARG A 363 12.16 -4.69 -22.52
N LEU A 364 11.97 -5.40 -21.41
CA LEU A 364 12.66 -6.65 -21.12
C LEU A 364 11.66 -7.78 -20.99
N THR A 365 12.05 -8.97 -21.41
CA THR A 365 11.34 -10.23 -21.15
C THR A 365 12.35 -11.18 -20.51
N ASP A 366 12.04 -11.70 -19.33
CA ASP A 366 12.90 -12.56 -18.51
C ASP A 366 14.29 -11.97 -18.26
N GLY A 367 14.35 -10.64 -18.10
CA GLY A 367 15.59 -9.91 -17.86
C GLY A 367 16.47 -9.71 -19.09
N ILE A 368 15.96 -9.94 -20.29
CA ILE A 368 16.63 -9.68 -21.57
C ILE A 368 15.87 -8.61 -22.34
N VAL A 369 16.58 -7.62 -22.90
CA VAL A 369 15.96 -6.57 -23.73
C VAL A 369 15.27 -7.20 -24.94
N SER A 370 13.95 -7.01 -25.01
CA SER A 370 13.10 -7.52 -26.08
C SER A 370 12.70 -6.42 -27.08
N SER A 371 12.65 -5.15 -26.64
CA SER A 371 12.49 -4.01 -27.55
C SER A 371 13.09 -2.72 -26.98
N VAL A 372 13.46 -1.80 -27.87
CA VAL A 372 13.92 -0.45 -27.53
C VAL A 372 13.13 0.53 -28.40
N GLU A 373 12.46 1.48 -27.76
CA GLU A 373 11.70 2.56 -28.39
C GLU A 373 12.39 3.88 -28.04
N ILE A 374 12.93 4.56 -29.05
CA ILE A 374 13.53 5.89 -28.92
C ILE A 374 12.62 6.84 -29.74
N PRO A 375 12.28 8.04 -29.22
CA PRO A 375 11.45 9.02 -29.92
C PRO A 375 11.95 9.41 -31.30
#